data_AF-A0A359LTX3-F1
#
_entry.id   AF-A0A359LTX3-F1
#
_cell.length_a   1.000
_cell.length_b   1.000
_cell.length_c   1.000
_cell.angle_alpha   90.00
_cell.angle_beta   90.00
_cell.angle_gamma   90.00
#
_symmetry.space_group_name_H-M   'P 1'
#
loop_
_entity.id
_entity.type
_entity.pdbx_description
1 polymer ?
#
loop_
_entity_poly.entity_id
_entity_poly.type
_entity_poly.pdbx_seq_one_letter_code
_entity_poly.pdbx_strand_id
1 'polypeptide(L)'
;MPIDRSTLITGPALVTFNSVAMYTVGDIVVTLEREVQRRNISAHGDVGADTMDRFFRVSFTPMSKISYLATLWPYASTLQGASLFTGTDRPLTIHTLSGTLYTFKAAANIKPPELNFGAGQDLYGSVDFLCIQQNNTAWSTADSLLAVTSSAFSDTSFVPADIVRQSYTATWGASPFDSFRSKEGFKVTPNLETNALTIDEMGMIDHRFASFRCGVRGIPLLATEAGPLTRLAIQGGSAARGRSLQADSADFVLTGTGLTFTINSAAMIDAGYMFGAIPLRHGEVGWESTREFAAGAAQPIFTIA
;
A
#
# COMPACT_ATOMS: atom_id res chain seq x y z
N MET A 1 12.06 22.01 -37.54
CA MET A 1 12.25 20.54 -37.47
C MET A 1 10.89 19.89 -37.69
N PRO A 2 10.66 19.17 -38.79
CA PRO A 2 9.42 18.42 -38.98
C PRO A 2 9.39 17.23 -38.00
N ILE A 3 8.22 16.95 -37.42
CA ILE A 3 8.00 15.84 -36.48
C ILE A 3 7.35 14.68 -37.25
N ASP A 4 7.92 13.49 -37.16
CA ASP A 4 7.31 12.26 -37.66
C ASP A 4 6.33 11.70 -36.63
N ARG A 5 5.04 11.68 -36.97
CA ARG A 5 3.97 11.20 -36.09
C ARG A 5 4.08 9.70 -35.77
N SER A 6 4.80 8.92 -36.59
CA SER A 6 5.02 7.48 -36.34
C SER A 6 6.00 7.22 -35.19
N THR A 7 6.81 8.21 -34.81
CA THR A 7 7.77 8.10 -33.70
C THR A 7 7.15 8.38 -32.33
N LEU A 8 5.87 8.77 -32.28
CA LEU A 8 5.14 9.01 -31.04
C LEU A 8 4.78 7.67 -30.38
N ILE A 9 5.54 7.31 -29.34
CA ILE A 9 5.29 6.10 -28.55
C ILE A 9 4.12 6.39 -27.61
N THR A 10 3.02 5.66 -27.79
CA THR A 10 1.81 5.73 -26.95
C THR A 10 1.21 4.34 -26.78
N GLY A 11 0.35 4.18 -25.79
CA GLY A 11 -0.48 2.98 -25.64
C GLY A 11 -0.51 2.44 -24.20
N PRO A 12 -1.56 1.69 -23.86
CA PRO A 12 -1.71 1.09 -22.54
C PRO A 12 -0.75 -0.10 -22.34
N ALA A 13 -0.58 -0.50 -21.09
CA ALA A 13 0.25 -1.62 -20.70
C ALA A 13 -0.36 -2.41 -19.53
N LEU A 14 0.09 -3.65 -19.37
CA LEU A 14 -0.24 -4.54 -18.27
C LEU A 14 0.96 -4.63 -17.32
N VAL A 15 0.71 -4.56 -16.01
CA VAL A 15 1.76 -4.73 -15.00
C VAL A 15 1.72 -6.16 -14.46
N THR A 16 2.85 -6.85 -14.38
CA THR A 16 2.94 -8.17 -13.73
C THR A 16 3.95 -8.16 -12.60
N PHE A 17 3.54 -8.65 -11.44
CA PHE A 17 4.42 -8.84 -10.27
C PHE A 17 4.08 -10.14 -9.56
N ASN A 18 5.11 -10.91 -9.18
CA ASN A 18 4.94 -12.19 -8.46
C ASN A 18 3.91 -13.13 -9.14
N SER A 19 4.01 -13.24 -10.48
CA SER A 19 3.10 -14.04 -11.33
C SER A 19 1.64 -13.57 -11.38
N VAL A 20 1.31 -12.39 -10.85
CA VAL A 20 -0.03 -11.80 -10.93
C VAL A 20 -0.05 -10.67 -11.95
N ALA A 21 -0.86 -10.86 -12.99
CA ALA A 21 -1.15 -9.84 -14.00
C ALA A 21 -2.21 -8.85 -13.48
N MET A 22 -1.82 -7.58 -13.40
CA MET A 22 -2.60 -6.48 -12.86
C MET A 22 -2.97 -5.49 -13.96
N TYR A 23 -4.27 -5.39 -14.21
CA TYR A 23 -4.85 -4.33 -15.03
C TYR A 23 -4.91 -3.04 -14.24
N THR A 24 -4.68 -1.91 -14.89
CA THR A 24 -4.61 -0.59 -14.25
C THR A 24 -5.79 0.29 -14.62
N VAL A 25 -6.20 1.14 -13.68
CA VAL A 25 -7.09 2.27 -13.92
C VAL A 25 -6.22 3.49 -14.17
N GLY A 26 -6.32 4.06 -15.37
CA GLY A 26 -5.48 5.19 -15.78
C GLY A 26 -4.04 4.79 -16.12
N ASP A 27 -3.16 5.78 -16.06
CA ASP A 27 -1.79 5.68 -16.56
C ASP A 27 -0.84 5.02 -15.54
N ILE A 28 0.18 4.34 -16.07
CA ILE A 28 1.31 3.82 -15.30
C ILE A 28 2.44 4.85 -15.38
N VAL A 29 2.90 5.33 -14.24
CA VAL A 29 3.97 6.32 -14.16
C VAL A 29 5.25 5.62 -13.74
N VAL A 30 6.27 5.72 -14.59
CA VAL A 30 7.63 5.23 -14.28
C VAL A 30 8.54 6.44 -14.12
N THR A 31 9.13 6.59 -12.94
CA THR A 31 10.08 7.66 -12.63
C THR A 31 11.46 7.05 -12.44
N LEU A 32 12.45 7.58 -13.16
CA LEU A 32 13.86 7.28 -12.92
C LEU A 32 14.43 8.33 -11.96
N GLU A 33 14.84 7.88 -10.79
CA GLU A 33 15.49 8.73 -9.79
C GLU A 33 17.00 8.45 -9.78
N ARG A 34 17.78 9.52 -9.70
CA ARG A 34 19.24 9.47 -9.63
C ARG A 34 19.70 10.36 -8.50
N GLU A 35 20.31 9.77 -7.49
CA GLU A 35 20.92 10.51 -6.41
C GLU A 35 22.30 11.01 -6.85
N VAL A 36 22.61 12.27 -6.55
CA VAL A 36 23.87 12.90 -6.94
C VAL A 36 24.51 13.63 -5.77
N GLN A 37 25.82 13.45 -5.61
CA GLN A 37 26.62 14.22 -4.65
C GLN A 37 27.39 15.29 -5.42
N ARG A 38 27.28 16.54 -4.96
CA ARG A 38 28.01 17.66 -5.56
C ARG A 38 29.41 17.75 -4.98
N ARG A 39 30.39 17.94 -5.85
CA ARG A 39 31.78 18.20 -5.49
C ARG A 39 32.00 19.70 -5.39
N ASN A 40 32.08 20.20 -4.17
CA ASN A 40 32.40 21.59 -3.90
C ASN A 40 33.90 21.71 -3.56
N ILE A 41 34.63 22.54 -4.30
CA ILE A 41 36.04 22.83 -4.08
C ILE A 41 36.15 24.27 -3.58
N SER A 42 36.83 24.50 -2.46
CA SER A 42 36.91 25.82 -1.82
C SER A 42 37.37 26.95 -2.75
N ALA A 43 38.27 26.65 -3.69
CA ALA A 43 38.82 27.63 -4.64
C ALA A 43 37.91 27.93 -5.85
N HIS A 44 36.99 27.03 -6.19
CA HIS A 44 36.24 27.08 -7.47
C HIS A 44 34.72 26.89 -7.31
N GLY A 45 34.23 26.64 -6.10
CA GLY A 45 32.81 26.37 -5.86
C GLY A 45 32.38 24.99 -6.33
N ASP A 46 31.14 24.88 -6.83
CA ASP A 46 30.56 23.65 -7.36
C ASP A 46 31.20 23.27 -8.71
N VAL A 47 32.01 22.22 -8.73
CA VAL A 47 32.79 21.79 -9.92
C VAL A 47 32.12 20.63 -10.65
N GLY A 48 31.03 20.08 -10.11
CA GLY A 48 30.24 19.03 -10.76
C GLY A 48 29.60 18.07 -9.76
N ALA A 49 28.85 17.10 -10.28
CA ALA A 49 28.14 16.13 -9.46
C ALA A 49 28.46 14.70 -9.90
N ASP A 50 28.66 13.82 -8.92
CA ASP A 50 28.84 12.38 -9.11
C ASP A 50 27.53 11.66 -8.85
N THR A 51 27.25 10.60 -9.60
CA THR A 51 26.09 9.75 -9.33
C THR A 51 26.38 8.86 -8.14
N MET A 52 25.50 8.89 -7.14
CA MET A 52 25.58 8.03 -5.95
C MET A 52 24.65 6.82 -6.07
N ASP A 53 23.45 7.02 -6.62
CA ASP A 53 22.48 5.94 -6.74
C ASP A 53 21.54 6.14 -7.94
N ARG A 54 20.89 5.06 -8.39
CA ARG A 54 19.90 5.03 -9.46
C ARG A 54 18.84 3.98 -9.14
N PHE A 55 17.58 4.39 -9.07
CA PHE A 55 16.48 3.46 -8.87
C PHE A 55 15.24 3.91 -9.65
N PHE A 56 14.31 2.98 -9.86
CA PHE A 56 13.03 3.30 -10.51
C PHE A 56 11.90 3.25 -9.50
N ARG A 57 10.95 4.17 -9.65
CA ARG A 57 9.66 4.13 -8.98
C ARG A 57 8.57 3.90 -10.02
N VAL A 58 7.76 2.87 -9.80
CA VAL A 58 6.61 2.53 -10.65
C VAL A 58 5.34 2.75 -9.85
N SER A 59 4.50 3.68 -10.30
CA SER A 59 3.27 4.08 -9.62
C SER A 59 2.07 3.85 -10.54
N PHE A 60 1.01 3.22 -10.03
CA PHE A 60 -0.23 2.99 -10.77
C PHE A 60 -1.40 2.72 -9.83
N THR A 61 -2.63 2.76 -10.34
CA THR A 61 -3.83 2.33 -9.61
C THR A 61 -4.34 1.00 -10.17
N PRO A 62 -4.35 -0.10 -9.41
CA PRO A 62 -4.86 -1.38 -9.89
C PRO A 62 -6.38 -1.36 -10.06
N MET A 63 -6.89 -2.17 -10.99
CA MET A 63 -8.32 -2.48 -11.09
C MET A 63 -8.81 -3.20 -9.83
N SER A 64 -10.07 -2.95 -9.45
CA SER A 64 -10.75 -3.48 -8.25
C SER A 64 -10.99 -5.00 -8.25
N LYS A 65 -9.96 -5.83 -8.39
CA LYS A 65 -10.03 -7.30 -8.35
C LYS A 65 -9.48 -7.86 -7.03
N ILE A 66 -10.24 -8.72 -6.36
CA ILE A 66 -9.90 -9.25 -5.03
C ILE A 66 -8.60 -10.06 -5.03
N SER A 67 -8.32 -10.83 -6.09
CA SER A 67 -7.14 -11.69 -6.16
C SER A 67 -5.80 -10.93 -6.14
N TYR A 68 -5.81 -9.61 -6.34
CA TYR A 68 -4.59 -8.77 -6.27
C TYR A 68 -4.18 -8.47 -4.83
N LEU A 69 -5.09 -8.63 -3.86
CA LEU A 69 -4.92 -8.13 -2.50
C LEU A 69 -3.73 -8.80 -1.80
N ALA A 70 -3.57 -10.12 -1.94
CA ALA A 70 -2.46 -10.85 -1.33
C ALA A 70 -1.07 -10.38 -1.84
N THR A 71 -0.98 -10.00 -3.12
CA THR A 71 0.25 -9.49 -3.73
C THR A 71 0.53 -8.04 -3.35
N LEU A 72 -0.51 -7.22 -3.23
CA LEU A 72 -0.41 -5.80 -2.92
C LEU A 72 -0.31 -5.51 -1.41
N TRP A 73 -0.75 -6.44 -0.55
CA TRP A 73 -0.70 -6.36 0.91
C TRP A 73 0.06 -7.55 1.53
N PRO A 74 1.37 -7.71 1.28
CA PRO A 74 2.14 -8.86 1.77
C PRO A 74 2.58 -8.74 3.24
N TYR A 75 2.30 -7.61 3.92
CA TYR A 75 2.97 -7.23 5.17
C TYR A 75 2.32 -7.72 6.46
N ALA A 76 1.28 -8.55 6.38
CA ALA A 76 0.49 -8.98 7.54
C ALA A 76 1.35 -9.55 8.68
N SER A 77 2.31 -10.41 8.34
CA SER A 77 3.15 -11.15 9.30
C SER A 77 4.65 -10.88 9.13
N THR A 78 5.01 -9.78 8.46
CA THR A 78 6.43 -9.48 8.20
C THR A 78 7.15 -9.14 9.49
N LEU A 79 8.30 -9.80 9.70
CA LEU A 79 9.16 -9.59 10.86
C LEU A 79 9.98 -8.31 10.68
N GLN A 80 10.24 -7.61 11.79
CA GLN A 80 11.12 -6.45 11.80
C GLN A 80 12.53 -6.83 11.33
N GLY A 81 13.12 -6.01 10.47
CA GLY A 81 14.43 -6.26 9.85
C GLY A 81 14.40 -7.23 8.66
N ALA A 82 13.24 -7.77 8.29
CA ALA A 82 13.11 -8.55 7.06
C ALA A 82 13.43 -7.67 5.84
N SER A 83 14.09 -8.25 4.84
CA SER A 83 14.32 -7.61 3.54
C SER A 83 13.02 -7.57 2.75
N LEU A 84 12.71 -6.43 2.14
CA LEU A 84 11.58 -6.27 1.22
C LEU A 84 11.84 -6.94 -0.14
N PHE A 85 13.10 -6.96 -0.57
CA PHE A 85 13.51 -7.57 -1.84
C PHE A 85 13.77 -9.08 -1.72
N THR A 86 13.89 -9.58 -0.48
CA THR A 86 14.11 -11.00 -0.14
C THR A 86 15.44 -11.55 -0.66
N GLY A 87 15.72 -12.84 -0.46
CA GLY A 87 16.94 -13.47 -0.99
C GLY A 87 16.89 -13.76 -2.49
N THR A 88 15.72 -13.67 -3.12
CA THR A 88 15.51 -13.94 -4.55
C THR A 88 14.78 -12.77 -5.18
N ASP A 89 15.37 -12.23 -6.25
CA ASP A 89 14.81 -11.08 -6.94
C ASP A 89 13.42 -11.38 -7.50
N ARG A 90 12.49 -10.46 -7.26
CA ARG A 90 11.12 -10.51 -7.77
C ARG A 90 10.97 -9.45 -8.85
N PRO A 91 10.95 -9.82 -10.13
CA PRO A 91 10.85 -8.84 -11.20
C PRO A 91 9.44 -8.25 -11.26
N LEU A 92 9.38 -6.96 -11.56
CA LEU A 92 8.17 -6.25 -11.98
C LEU A 92 8.26 -6.05 -13.48
N THR A 93 7.23 -6.43 -14.23
CA THR A 93 7.20 -6.23 -15.68
C THR A 93 6.06 -5.30 -16.09
N ILE A 94 6.32 -4.51 -17.12
CA ILE A 94 5.32 -3.69 -17.81
C ILE A 94 5.31 -4.14 -19.26
N HIS A 95 4.21 -4.78 -19.68
CA HIS A 95 4.03 -5.27 -21.04
C HIS A 95 3.08 -4.35 -21.79
N THR A 96 3.60 -3.57 -22.74
CA THR A 96 2.78 -2.70 -23.56
C THR A 96 1.97 -3.51 -24.56
N LEU A 97 0.76 -3.06 -24.88
CA LEU A 97 -0.04 -3.67 -25.94
C LEU A 97 0.62 -3.55 -27.32
N SER A 98 1.54 -2.58 -27.48
CA SER A 98 2.35 -2.40 -28.68
C SER A 98 3.46 -3.45 -28.87
N GLY A 99 3.69 -4.34 -27.89
CA GLY A 99 4.64 -5.45 -28.02
C GLY A 99 6.04 -5.16 -27.48
N THR A 100 6.15 -4.29 -26.48
CA THR A 100 7.40 -4.02 -25.74
C THR A 100 7.24 -4.46 -24.30
N LEU A 101 8.21 -5.21 -23.80
CA LEU A 101 8.26 -5.68 -22.42
C LEU A 101 9.41 -4.99 -21.69
N TYR A 102 9.07 -4.22 -20.66
CA TYR A 102 10.00 -3.65 -19.69
C TYR A 102 10.07 -4.57 -18.49
N THR A 103 11.26 -5.00 -18.10
CA THR A 103 11.48 -5.90 -16.96
C THR A 103 12.42 -5.24 -15.96
N PHE A 104 11.88 -4.79 -14.85
CA PHE A 104 12.64 -4.35 -13.68
C PHE A 104 13.06 -5.58 -12.89
N LYS A 105 14.36 -5.75 -12.63
CA LYS A 105 14.91 -7.02 -12.16
C LYS A 105 14.52 -7.36 -10.72
N ALA A 106 14.62 -6.40 -9.80
CA ALA A 106 14.24 -6.55 -8.41
C ALA A 106 13.27 -5.44 -8.02
N ALA A 107 12.06 -5.79 -7.60
CA ALA A 107 11.02 -4.85 -7.21
C ALA A 107 10.37 -5.22 -5.88
N ALA A 108 10.01 -4.21 -5.10
CA ALA A 108 9.26 -4.35 -3.87
C ALA A 108 8.19 -3.27 -3.74
N ASN A 109 7.05 -3.63 -3.14
CA ASN A 109 5.96 -2.69 -2.89
C ASN A 109 6.29 -1.81 -1.68
N ILE A 110 6.66 -0.55 -1.91
CA ILE A 110 7.03 0.40 -0.84
C ILE A 110 5.85 1.22 -0.34
N LYS A 111 4.73 1.20 -1.06
CA LYS A 111 3.50 1.87 -0.67
C LYS A 111 2.31 1.01 -1.10
N PRO A 112 1.84 0.11 -0.20
CA PRO A 112 0.62 -0.64 -0.44
C PRO A 112 -0.56 0.31 -0.72
N PRO A 113 -1.48 -0.07 -1.61
CA PRO A 113 -2.59 0.79 -1.95
C PRO A 113 -3.54 0.94 -0.75
N GLU A 114 -4.09 2.13 -0.56
CA GLU A 114 -5.24 2.31 0.33
C GLU A 114 -6.40 1.44 -0.17
N LEU A 115 -7.20 0.91 0.77
CA LEU A 115 -8.38 0.12 0.43
C LEU A 115 -9.65 0.91 0.74
N ASN A 116 -10.52 1.04 -0.26
CA ASN A 116 -11.81 1.71 -0.10
C ASN A 116 -12.94 0.67 -0.11
N PHE A 117 -13.61 0.53 1.02
CA PHE A 117 -14.73 -0.38 1.22
C PHE A 117 -16.04 0.40 1.10
N GLY A 118 -16.41 0.77 -0.12
CA GLY A 118 -17.63 1.50 -0.45
C GLY A 118 -18.25 1.06 -1.77
N ALA A 119 -19.58 1.04 -1.86
CA ALA A 119 -20.28 0.52 -3.04
C ALA A 119 -20.08 1.35 -4.32
N GLY A 120 -19.74 2.63 -4.19
CA GLY A 120 -19.51 3.55 -5.31
C GLY A 120 -18.04 3.85 -5.59
N GLN A 121 -17.11 3.18 -4.92
CA GLN A 121 -15.67 3.46 -5.01
C GLN A 121 -14.91 2.24 -5.52
N ASP A 122 -13.75 2.48 -6.13
CA ASP A 122 -12.82 1.42 -6.48
C ASP A 122 -12.07 0.93 -5.25
N LEU A 123 -11.86 -0.38 -5.18
CA LEU A 123 -11.30 -1.05 -4.01
C LEU A 123 -9.89 -0.54 -3.70
N TYR A 124 -9.08 -0.25 -4.71
CA TYR A 124 -7.68 0.14 -4.56
C TYR A 124 -7.46 1.62 -4.83
N GLY A 125 -6.62 2.25 -4.01
CA GLY A 125 -5.91 3.47 -4.35
C GLY A 125 -4.63 3.20 -5.16
N SER A 126 -3.78 4.22 -5.26
CA SER A 126 -2.48 4.12 -5.93
C SER A 126 -1.50 3.25 -5.13
N VAL A 127 -0.74 2.41 -5.84
CA VAL A 127 0.38 1.63 -5.32
C VAL A 127 1.69 2.18 -5.88
N ASP A 128 2.76 2.16 -5.07
CA ASP A 128 4.12 2.47 -5.53
C ASP A 128 5.06 1.28 -5.30
N PHE A 129 5.78 0.90 -6.36
CA PHE A 129 6.86 -0.07 -6.33
C PHE A 129 8.21 0.65 -6.46
N LEU A 130 9.17 0.21 -5.66
CA LEU A 130 10.57 0.57 -5.79
C LEU A 130 11.30 -0.55 -6.49
N CYS A 131 12.06 -0.22 -7.54
CA CYS A 131 12.87 -1.17 -8.27
C CYS A 131 14.34 -0.80 -8.15
N ILE A 132 15.14 -1.77 -7.71
CA ILE A 132 16.59 -1.64 -7.51
C ILE A 132 17.33 -2.62 -8.42
N GLN A 133 18.66 -2.54 -8.37
CA GLN A 133 19.53 -3.43 -9.11
C GLN A 133 19.29 -4.90 -8.74
N GLN A 134 19.46 -5.79 -9.72
CA GLN A 134 19.47 -7.23 -9.51
C GLN A 134 20.54 -7.65 -8.48
N ASN A 135 20.19 -8.61 -7.62
CA ASN A 135 21.12 -9.17 -6.66
C ASN A 135 22.35 -9.80 -7.36
N ASN A 136 23.50 -9.71 -6.70
CA ASN A 136 24.77 -10.31 -7.14
C ASN A 136 25.18 -9.93 -8.58
N THR A 137 24.87 -8.71 -9.01
CA THR A 137 25.18 -8.20 -10.36
C THR A 137 25.84 -6.83 -10.27
N ALA A 138 26.91 -6.61 -11.05
CA ALA A 138 27.60 -5.32 -11.09
C ALA A 138 26.82 -4.28 -11.91
N TRP A 139 26.96 -2.99 -11.55
CA TRP A 139 26.34 -1.85 -12.27
C TRP A 139 26.76 -1.73 -13.73
N SER A 140 27.95 -2.21 -14.08
CA SER A 140 28.46 -2.26 -15.46
C SER A 140 27.81 -3.36 -16.30
N THR A 141 27.11 -4.31 -15.69
CA THR A 141 26.44 -5.40 -16.41
C THR A 141 25.23 -4.83 -17.14
N ALA A 142 25.11 -5.16 -18.43
CA ALA A 142 23.94 -4.82 -19.23
C ALA A 142 22.66 -5.35 -18.55
N ASP A 143 21.60 -4.56 -18.62
CA ASP A 143 20.28 -4.90 -18.07
C ASP A 143 20.25 -5.23 -16.56
N SER A 144 21.24 -4.79 -15.78
CA SER A 144 21.31 -5.02 -14.33
C SER A 144 20.17 -4.39 -13.52
N LEU A 145 19.52 -3.36 -14.07
CA LEU A 145 18.38 -2.66 -13.43
C LEU A 145 17.08 -2.83 -14.22
N LEU A 146 17.13 -2.59 -15.54
CA LEU A 146 16.00 -2.67 -16.47
C LEU A 146 16.43 -3.39 -17.75
N ALA A 147 15.68 -4.40 -18.16
CA ALA A 147 15.75 -5.00 -19.49
C ALA A 147 14.56 -4.52 -20.34
N VAL A 148 14.79 -4.17 -21.60
CA VAL A 148 13.74 -3.82 -22.56
C VAL A 148 13.83 -4.76 -23.76
N THR A 149 12.75 -5.49 -24.02
CA THR A 149 12.71 -6.49 -25.10
C THR A 149 11.44 -6.34 -25.94
N SER A 150 11.51 -6.70 -27.22
CA SER A 150 10.31 -6.86 -28.04
C SER A 150 9.66 -8.20 -27.75
N SER A 151 8.39 -8.20 -27.39
CA SER A 151 7.60 -9.38 -27.05
C SER A 151 6.14 -9.13 -27.37
N ALA A 152 5.51 -10.00 -28.17
CA ALA A 152 4.11 -9.86 -28.54
C ALA A 152 3.20 -9.94 -27.31
N PHE A 153 2.27 -8.99 -27.18
CA PHE A 153 1.27 -9.01 -26.13
C PHE A 153 0.29 -10.18 -26.34
N SER A 154 0.06 -10.99 -25.31
CA SER A 154 -0.76 -12.21 -25.40
C SER A 154 -1.69 -12.45 -24.20
N ASP A 155 -1.72 -11.55 -23.22
CA ASP A 155 -2.61 -11.74 -22.06
C ASP A 155 -4.08 -11.59 -22.46
N THR A 156 -4.89 -12.56 -22.06
CA THR A 156 -6.34 -12.62 -22.31
C THR A 156 -7.13 -12.85 -21.02
N SER A 157 -6.51 -12.60 -19.86
CA SER A 157 -7.06 -12.91 -18.54
C SER A 157 -8.06 -11.87 -18.01
N PHE A 158 -8.36 -10.83 -18.79
CA PHE A 158 -9.29 -9.78 -18.41
C PHE A 158 -10.73 -10.28 -18.36
N VAL A 159 -11.36 -10.16 -17.19
CA VAL A 159 -12.77 -10.50 -16.98
C VAL A 159 -13.47 -9.32 -16.31
N PRO A 160 -14.43 -8.64 -16.97
CA PRO A 160 -15.13 -7.49 -16.39
C PRO A 160 -15.89 -7.80 -15.09
N ALA A 161 -16.38 -9.03 -14.94
CA ALA A 161 -17.11 -9.47 -13.74
C ALA A 161 -16.23 -9.51 -12.48
N ASP A 162 -14.90 -9.50 -12.63
CA ASP A 162 -13.96 -9.47 -11.49
C ASP A 162 -13.79 -8.06 -10.89
N ILE A 163 -14.38 -7.02 -11.50
CA ILE A 163 -14.35 -5.66 -10.98
C ILE A 163 -15.37 -5.56 -9.83
N VAL A 164 -14.87 -5.57 -8.61
CA VAL A 164 -15.68 -5.55 -7.40
C VAL A 164 -15.99 -4.12 -6.98
N ARG A 165 -17.29 -3.82 -6.93
CA ARG A 165 -17.87 -2.65 -6.26
C ARG A 165 -19.08 -3.11 -5.47
N GLN A 166 -18.98 -3.07 -4.15
CA GLN A 166 -20.00 -3.63 -3.26
C GLN A 166 -20.10 -2.91 -1.92
N SER A 167 -21.22 -3.08 -1.22
CA SER A 167 -21.38 -2.62 0.15
C SER A 167 -20.70 -3.57 1.14
N TYR A 168 -20.07 -3.01 2.17
CA TYR A 168 -19.46 -3.76 3.26
C TYR A 168 -20.17 -3.45 4.57
N THR A 169 -20.22 -4.45 5.45
CA THR A 169 -20.67 -4.29 6.85
C THR A 169 -19.46 -4.44 7.76
N ALA A 170 -19.32 -3.54 8.74
CA ALA A 170 -18.25 -3.56 9.72
C ALA A 170 -18.73 -4.12 11.06
N THR A 171 -17.84 -4.80 11.77
CA THR A 171 -18.01 -5.19 13.17
C THR A 171 -16.72 -4.86 13.93
N TRP A 172 -16.86 -4.43 15.19
CA TRP A 172 -15.74 -4.13 16.07
C TRP A 172 -16.14 -4.31 17.54
N GLY A 173 -15.67 -5.41 18.15
CA GLY A 173 -15.96 -5.73 19.55
C GLY A 173 -17.45 -5.99 19.79
N ALA A 174 -18.08 -5.15 20.62
CA ALA A 174 -19.47 -5.32 21.06
C ALA A 174 -20.32 -4.08 20.74
N SER A 175 -21.60 -4.14 21.11
CA SER A 175 -22.55 -3.03 20.93
C SER A 175 -21.97 -1.69 21.43
N PRO A 176 -22.13 -0.58 20.66
CA PRO A 176 -22.95 -0.45 19.45
C PRO A 176 -22.21 -0.73 18.13
N PHE A 177 -21.01 -1.32 18.20
CA PHE A 177 -20.17 -1.61 17.03
C PHE A 177 -20.17 -3.09 16.65
N ASP A 178 -21.12 -3.87 17.17
CA ASP A 178 -21.31 -5.29 16.85
C ASP A 178 -21.78 -5.52 15.41
N SER A 179 -22.46 -4.55 14.79
CA SER A 179 -22.72 -4.53 13.34
C SER A 179 -23.13 -3.13 12.88
N PHE A 180 -22.37 -2.52 11.97
CA PHE A 180 -22.64 -1.18 11.47
C PHE A 180 -22.19 -0.99 10.02
N ARG A 181 -22.72 0.05 9.38
CA ARG A 181 -22.38 0.46 8.01
C ARG A 181 -21.84 1.88 8.03
N SER A 182 -21.03 2.25 7.06
CA SER A 182 -20.57 3.63 6.91
C SER A 182 -21.46 4.39 5.93
N LYS A 183 -21.64 5.70 6.16
CA LYS A 183 -22.31 6.61 5.21
C LYS A 183 -21.60 6.65 3.85
N GLU A 184 -20.27 6.67 3.85
CA GLU A 184 -19.43 6.90 2.65
C GLU A 184 -18.44 5.75 2.39
N GLY A 185 -18.63 4.61 3.05
CA GLY A 185 -17.68 3.49 3.04
C GLY A 185 -16.60 3.61 4.11
N PHE A 186 -15.78 2.57 4.24
CA PHE A 186 -14.63 2.56 5.14
C PHE A 186 -13.35 2.71 4.34
N LYS A 187 -12.44 3.56 4.80
CA LYS A 187 -11.13 3.73 4.20
C LYS A 187 -10.07 3.09 5.09
N VAL A 188 -9.33 2.14 4.54
CA VAL A 188 -8.21 1.49 5.21
C VAL A 188 -6.90 2.03 4.62
N THR A 189 -6.09 2.65 5.47
CA THR A 189 -4.82 3.27 5.10
C THR A 189 -3.66 2.46 5.70
N PRO A 190 -2.80 1.87 4.85
CA PRO A 190 -1.57 1.22 5.29
C PRO A 190 -0.50 2.27 5.59
N ASN A 191 0.17 2.12 6.72
CA ASN A 191 1.33 2.91 7.11
C ASN A 191 2.54 1.97 7.20
N LEU A 192 3.29 1.88 6.10
CA LEU A 192 4.52 1.09 6.01
C LEU A 192 5.73 1.98 6.27
N GLU A 193 6.56 1.59 7.25
CA GLU A 193 7.83 2.23 7.56
C GLU A 193 8.96 1.27 7.18
N THR A 194 9.93 1.76 6.39
CA THR A 194 11.09 0.98 5.95
C THR A 194 12.37 1.81 6.07
N ASN A 195 13.49 1.13 6.25
CA ASN A 195 14.81 1.73 6.30
C ASN A 195 15.62 1.28 5.09
N ALA A 196 16.11 2.22 4.30
CA ALA A 196 17.05 1.93 3.22
C ALA A 196 18.37 1.45 3.81
N LEU A 197 18.92 0.39 3.23
CA LEU A 197 20.28 -0.08 3.49
C LEU A 197 21.11 0.26 2.26
N THR A 198 22.06 1.18 2.44
CA THR A 198 22.98 1.62 1.40
C THR A 198 24.40 1.19 1.75
N ILE A 199 25.20 0.91 0.73
CA ILE A 199 26.64 0.72 0.84
C ILE A 199 27.35 1.66 -0.15
N ASP A 200 28.54 2.11 0.20
CA ASP A 200 29.28 3.11 -0.58
C ASP A 200 29.57 2.65 -2.02
N GLU A 201 29.86 1.36 -2.22
CA GLU A 201 30.22 0.82 -3.53
C GLU A 201 29.03 0.68 -4.50
N MET A 202 27.84 0.37 -3.98
CA MET A 202 26.69 -0.04 -4.81
C MET A 202 25.45 0.84 -4.64
N GLY A 203 25.47 1.83 -3.75
CA GLY A 203 24.28 2.59 -3.38
C GLY A 203 23.30 1.75 -2.56
N MET A 204 22.01 1.91 -2.81
CA MET A 204 20.95 1.15 -2.15
C MET A 204 20.94 -0.32 -2.55
N ILE A 205 21.12 -1.19 -1.56
CA ILE A 205 21.12 -2.65 -1.76
C ILE A 205 19.83 -3.31 -1.28
N ASP A 206 19.12 -2.69 -0.34
CA ASP A 206 17.91 -3.28 0.25
C ASP A 206 17.05 -2.23 0.96
N HIS A 207 15.80 -2.59 1.21
CA HIS A 207 14.92 -1.92 2.17
C HIS A 207 14.54 -2.89 3.27
N ARG A 208 14.80 -2.51 4.52
CA ARG A 208 14.46 -3.29 5.71
C ARG A 208 13.12 -2.86 6.26
N PHE A 209 12.24 -3.83 6.49
CA PHE A 209 10.94 -3.60 7.12
C PHE A 209 11.14 -3.10 8.56
N ALA A 210 10.63 -1.91 8.87
CA ALA A 210 10.74 -1.32 10.20
C ALA A 210 9.44 -1.52 10.99
N SER A 211 8.31 -1.08 10.43
CA SER A 211 7.00 -1.17 11.06
C SER A 211 5.89 -1.19 10.01
N PHE A 212 4.75 -1.74 10.39
CA PHE A 212 3.51 -1.64 9.62
C PHE A 212 2.36 -1.36 10.58
N ARG A 213 1.51 -0.41 10.23
CA ARG A 213 0.28 -0.09 10.95
C ARG A 213 -0.85 0.05 9.97
N CYS A 214 -2.05 -0.36 10.38
CA CYS A 214 -3.24 -0.29 9.56
C CYS A 214 -4.27 0.60 10.27
N GLY A 215 -4.61 1.72 9.64
CA GLY A 215 -5.67 2.61 10.12
C GLY A 215 -6.94 2.38 9.33
N VAL A 216 -8.11 2.39 9.97
CA VAL A 216 -9.41 2.43 9.31
C VAL A 216 -10.21 3.63 9.79
N ARG A 217 -10.87 4.31 8.85
CA ARG A 217 -11.74 5.45 9.14
C ARG A 217 -13.08 5.31 8.42
N GLY A 218 -14.13 5.84 9.03
CA GLY A 218 -15.46 5.90 8.43
C GLY A 218 -16.46 6.65 9.31
N ILE A 219 -17.63 6.96 8.77
CA ILE A 219 -18.73 7.60 9.51
C ILE A 219 -19.76 6.52 9.83
N PRO A 220 -19.72 5.91 11.03
CA PRO A 220 -20.61 4.81 11.37
C PRO A 220 -22.06 5.29 11.45
N LEU A 221 -22.94 4.54 10.79
CA LEU A 221 -24.38 4.62 10.97
C LEU A 221 -24.79 3.70 12.11
N LEU A 222 -25.83 4.09 12.86
CA LEU A 222 -26.44 3.29 13.94
C LEU A 222 -25.59 3.13 15.22
N ALA A 223 -24.49 3.87 15.37
CA ALA A 223 -23.87 4.04 16.68
C ALA A 223 -24.78 4.90 17.58
N THR A 224 -24.86 4.57 18.87
CA THR A 224 -25.49 5.46 19.85
C THR A 224 -24.57 6.66 20.13
N GLU A 225 -25.14 7.83 20.45
CA GLU A 225 -24.33 9.04 20.72
C GLU A 225 -23.31 8.80 21.84
N ALA A 226 -23.63 8.01 22.86
CA ALA A 226 -22.74 7.68 23.97
C ALA A 226 -21.72 6.55 23.67
N GLY A 227 -21.90 5.80 22.58
CA GLY A 227 -21.07 4.65 22.23
C GLY A 227 -19.59 4.97 22.01
N PRO A 228 -19.26 5.88 21.07
CA PRO A 228 -17.87 6.27 20.81
C PRO A 228 -17.19 6.88 22.05
N LEU A 229 -17.89 7.73 22.82
CA LEU A 229 -17.33 8.32 24.05
C LEU A 229 -16.96 7.27 25.10
N THR A 230 -17.81 6.24 25.26
CA THR A 230 -17.56 5.15 26.19
C THR A 230 -16.39 4.29 25.73
N ARG A 231 -16.30 4.00 24.42
CA ARG A 231 -15.25 3.15 23.84
C ARG A 231 -13.89 3.85 23.72
N LEU A 232 -13.87 5.18 23.56
CA LEU A 232 -12.64 5.98 23.67
C LEU A 232 -12.15 6.15 25.11
N ALA A 233 -12.94 5.73 26.11
CA ALA A 233 -12.63 5.86 27.52
C ALA A 233 -12.16 7.29 27.91
N ILE A 234 -12.80 8.33 27.36
CA ILE A 234 -12.43 9.74 27.63
C ILE A 234 -12.76 10.13 29.08
N GLN A 235 -13.77 9.47 29.67
CA GLN A 235 -14.26 9.76 31.02
C GLN A 235 -14.66 8.46 31.75
N GLY A 236 -14.60 8.49 33.08
CA GLY A 236 -14.92 7.35 33.95
C GLY A 236 -13.68 6.59 34.44
N GLY A 237 -13.90 5.46 35.11
CA GLY A 237 -12.82 4.68 35.76
C GLY A 237 -11.78 4.09 34.80
N SER A 238 -12.12 3.97 33.51
CA SER A 238 -11.24 3.48 32.44
C SER A 238 -10.39 4.57 31.77
N ALA A 239 -10.61 5.85 32.10
CA ALA A 239 -9.94 7.02 31.52
C ALA A 239 -8.57 7.33 32.15
N ALA A 240 -7.80 6.30 32.51
CA ALA A 240 -6.52 6.47 33.17
C ALA A 240 -5.42 6.89 32.17
N ARG A 241 -4.68 7.96 32.49
CA ARG A 241 -3.49 8.36 31.70
C ARG A 241 -2.44 7.25 31.72
N GLY A 242 -1.84 6.97 30.55
CA GLY A 242 -0.82 5.92 30.39
C GLY A 242 -1.38 4.50 30.25
N ARG A 243 -2.70 4.34 30.14
CA ARG A 243 -3.32 3.05 29.86
C ARG A 243 -2.96 2.55 28.45
N SER A 244 -2.76 1.23 28.33
CA SER A 244 -2.56 0.58 27.04
C SER A 244 -3.86 0.55 26.22
N LEU A 245 -3.79 0.98 24.96
CA LEU A 245 -4.89 0.90 24.00
C LEU A 245 -5.27 -0.54 23.63
N GLN A 246 -4.33 -1.48 23.79
CA GLN A 246 -4.59 -2.91 23.56
C GLN A 246 -5.60 -3.48 24.56
N ALA A 247 -5.80 -2.83 25.72
CA ALA A 247 -6.80 -3.30 26.68
C ALA A 247 -8.25 -3.08 26.22
N ASP A 248 -8.47 -2.19 25.24
CA ASP A 248 -9.79 -1.92 24.63
C ASP A 248 -9.87 -2.34 23.16
N SER A 249 -8.83 -2.99 22.64
CA SER A 249 -8.80 -3.40 21.25
C SER A 249 -9.74 -4.57 21.00
N ALA A 250 -10.21 -4.65 19.76
CA ALA A 250 -10.98 -5.76 19.22
C ALA A 250 -10.73 -5.83 17.72
N ASP A 251 -11.00 -6.98 17.12
CA ASP A 251 -10.86 -7.12 15.67
C ASP A 251 -11.87 -6.24 14.95
N PHE A 252 -11.39 -5.45 13.99
CA PHE A 252 -12.25 -4.66 13.10
C PHE A 252 -12.44 -5.46 11.81
N VAL A 253 -13.62 -6.02 11.62
CA VAL A 253 -13.93 -6.93 10.52
C VAL A 253 -14.83 -6.24 9.51
N LEU A 254 -14.38 -6.16 8.25
CA LEU A 254 -15.16 -5.69 7.10
C LEU A 254 -15.57 -6.90 6.27
N THR A 255 -16.88 -7.12 6.16
CA THR A 255 -17.44 -8.27 5.43
C THR A 255 -18.22 -7.83 4.21
N GLY A 256 -17.90 -8.39 3.05
CA GLY A 256 -18.61 -8.26 1.78
C GLY A 256 -18.74 -9.62 1.09
N THR A 257 -19.27 -9.64 -0.13
CA THR A 257 -19.35 -10.87 -0.93
C THR A 257 -17.95 -11.24 -1.43
N GLY A 258 -17.46 -12.42 -1.04
CA GLY A 258 -16.17 -12.94 -1.51
C GLY A 258 -14.92 -12.23 -0.97
N LEU A 259 -15.07 -11.30 -0.01
CA LEU A 259 -13.96 -10.64 0.67
C LEU A 259 -14.33 -10.30 2.11
N THR A 260 -13.53 -10.80 3.04
CA THR A 260 -13.50 -10.40 4.44
C THR A 260 -12.12 -9.85 4.77
N PHE A 261 -12.07 -8.58 5.18
CA PHE A 261 -10.83 -7.92 5.60
C PHE A 261 -10.90 -7.65 7.10
N THR A 262 -9.97 -8.20 7.87
CA THR A 262 -9.92 -8.02 9.32
C THR A 262 -8.65 -7.30 9.70
N ILE A 263 -8.79 -6.22 10.47
CA ILE A 263 -7.67 -5.57 11.16
C ILE A 263 -7.66 -6.13 12.58
N ASN A 264 -6.61 -6.88 12.90
CA ASN A 264 -6.53 -7.59 14.19
C ASN A 264 -6.21 -6.59 15.30
N SER A 265 -6.86 -6.77 16.45
CA SER A 265 -6.62 -5.97 17.66
C SER A 265 -6.62 -4.45 17.35
N ALA A 266 -7.64 -3.97 16.64
CA ALA A 266 -7.81 -2.55 16.35
C ALA A 266 -8.35 -1.81 17.58
N ALA A 267 -7.76 -0.67 17.93
CA ALA A 267 -8.22 0.22 18.99
C ALA A 267 -8.79 1.51 18.38
N MET A 268 -9.88 2.03 18.97
CA MET A 268 -10.43 3.33 18.56
C MET A 268 -9.51 4.45 19.04
N ILE A 269 -9.10 5.34 18.13
CA ILE A 269 -8.15 6.42 18.43
C ILE A 269 -8.82 7.80 18.42
N ASP A 270 -9.89 7.97 17.64
CA ASP A 270 -10.63 9.21 17.58
C ASP A 270 -12.11 8.96 17.22
N ALA A 271 -12.94 9.94 17.58
CA ALA A 271 -14.34 10.01 17.16
C ALA A 271 -14.75 11.49 17.09
N GLY A 272 -15.33 11.89 15.97
CA GLY A 272 -15.88 13.23 15.75
C GLY A 272 -17.37 13.32 16.07
N TYR A 273 -17.81 14.51 16.45
CA TYR A 273 -19.22 14.86 16.58
C TYR A 273 -19.52 16.14 15.79
N MET A 274 -20.68 16.20 15.14
CA MET A 274 -21.16 17.36 14.39
C MET A 274 -22.51 17.82 14.93
N PHE A 275 -22.72 19.14 14.99
CA PHE A 275 -23.95 19.74 15.47
C PHE A 275 -24.52 20.66 14.39
N GLY A 276 -25.57 20.21 13.70
CA GLY A 276 -26.27 21.00 12.69
C GLY A 276 -27.60 20.36 12.31
N ALA A 277 -28.43 21.06 11.53
CA ALA A 277 -29.76 20.57 11.13
C ALA A 277 -29.72 19.46 10.07
N ILE A 278 -28.61 19.34 9.34
CA ILE A 278 -28.41 18.44 8.20
C ILE A 278 -27.35 17.35 8.46
N PRO A 279 -26.17 17.63 9.04
CA PRO A 279 -25.15 16.59 9.21
C PRO A 279 -25.59 15.53 10.25
N LEU A 280 -25.15 14.30 10.04
CA LEU A 280 -25.27 13.26 11.06
C LEU A 280 -24.51 13.69 12.32
N ARG A 281 -25.05 13.34 13.49
CA ARG A 281 -24.43 13.66 14.78
C ARG A 281 -23.02 13.08 14.88
N HIS A 282 -22.84 11.85 14.40
CA HIS A 282 -21.54 11.20 14.35
C HIS A 282 -20.73 11.73 13.16
N GLY A 283 -19.55 12.23 13.47
CA GLY A 283 -18.52 12.51 12.48
C GLY A 283 -17.72 11.25 12.15
N GLU A 284 -16.53 11.46 11.60
CA GLU A 284 -15.60 10.37 11.31
C GLU A 284 -15.07 9.73 12.61
N VAL A 285 -14.97 8.41 12.61
CA VAL A 285 -14.40 7.61 13.68
C VAL A 285 -13.21 6.83 13.10
N GLY A 286 -12.12 6.79 13.85
CA GLY A 286 -10.87 6.16 13.46
C GLY A 286 -10.48 5.03 14.40
N TRP A 287 -9.99 3.95 13.81
CA TRP A 287 -9.37 2.83 14.50
C TRP A 287 -7.98 2.57 13.94
N GLU A 288 -7.07 2.12 14.79
CA GLU A 288 -5.70 1.76 14.41
C GLU A 288 -5.34 0.39 14.96
N SER A 289 -4.65 -0.42 14.16
CA SER A 289 -4.16 -1.73 14.58
C SER A 289 -3.18 -1.60 15.75
N THR A 290 -3.37 -2.41 16.79
CA THR A 290 -2.35 -2.67 17.81
C THR A 290 -1.78 -4.06 17.57
N ARG A 291 -0.48 -4.27 17.83
CA ARG A 291 0.14 -5.58 17.61
C ARG A 291 -0.15 -6.50 18.78
N GLU A 292 -0.93 -7.55 18.52
CA GLU A 292 -1.19 -8.61 19.49
C GLU A 292 -0.02 -9.61 19.56
N PHE A 293 0.18 -10.19 20.74
CA PHE A 293 1.14 -11.26 20.99
C PHE A 293 0.43 -12.45 21.62
N ALA A 294 0.58 -13.63 21.02
CA ALA A 294 0.10 -14.89 21.58
C ALA A 294 1.29 -15.79 21.87
N ALA A 295 1.40 -16.29 23.10
CA ALA A 295 2.52 -17.13 23.56
C ALA A 295 3.92 -16.53 23.26
N GLY A 296 4.05 -15.20 23.27
CA GLY A 296 5.30 -14.49 22.97
C GLY A 296 5.59 -14.28 21.49
N ALA A 297 4.74 -14.74 20.58
CA ALA A 297 4.86 -14.52 19.14
C ALA A 297 3.92 -13.41 18.67
N ALA A 298 4.45 -12.47 17.89
CA ALA A 298 3.66 -11.41 17.26
C ALA A 298 2.64 -12.02 16.29
N GLN A 299 1.38 -11.62 16.43
CA GLN A 299 0.30 -12.04 15.56
C GLN A 299 0.25 -11.18 14.28
N PRO A 300 -0.41 -11.67 13.22
CA PRO A 300 -0.63 -10.89 12.01
C PRO A 300 -1.37 -9.57 12.31
N ILE A 301 -1.04 -8.49 11.63
CA ILE A 301 -1.68 -7.17 11.80
C ILE A 301 -3.07 -7.14 11.15
N PHE A 302 -3.25 -7.91 10.08
CA PHE A 302 -4.51 -8.05 9.37
C PHE A 302 -4.63 -9.45 8.78
N THR A 303 -5.86 -9.87 8.48
CA THR A 303 -6.15 -11.10 7.73
C THR A 303 -7.12 -10.82 6.60
N ILE A 304 -6.93 -11.54 5.49
CA ILE A 304 -7.75 -11.46 4.28
C ILE A 304 -8.31 -12.86 4.05
N ALA A 305 -9.62 -12.98 3.89
CA ALA A 305 -10.34 -14.24 3.62
C ALA A 305 -11.40 -14.06 2.54
#